data_AF-A0AAD6RP99-F1
#
_entry.id   AF-A0AAD6RP99-F1
#
_cell.length_a   1.000
_cell.length_b   1.000
_cell.length_c   1.000
_cell.angle_alpha   90.00
_cell.angle_beta   90.00
_cell.angle_gamma   90.00
#
_symmetry.space_group_name_H-M   'P 1'
#
loop_
_entity.id
_entity.type
_entity.pdbx_description
1 polymer ?
#
loop_
_entity_poly.entity_id
_entity_poly.type
_entity_poly.pdbx_seq_one_letter_code
_entity_poly.pdbx_strand_id
1 'polypeptide(L)'
;MTPITSENGVDGDDEREDDDDEEVEEDDDEEEEEEEEEEEEEEPRLKYQRMGGSIPSLLSNDAASCIAVAERMIALGTLDGTVHILDFLGNQVKEFAAHTAAGYSLLELLQIR
;
A
#
# COMPACT_ATOMS: atom_id res chain seq x y z
N MET A 1 37.63 27.22 16.90
CA MET A 1 38.27 27.47 15.60
C MET A 1 38.56 26.12 14.96
N THR A 2 37.77 25.75 13.97
CA THR A 2 37.96 24.57 13.10
C THR A 2 38.20 25.10 11.68
N PRO A 3 39.18 24.60 10.93
CA PRO A 3 39.52 25.16 9.62
C PRO A 3 38.50 24.71 8.56
N ILE A 4 38.14 25.68 7.72
CA ILE A 4 37.41 25.56 6.45
C ILE A 4 38.36 24.97 5.41
N THR A 5 37.92 23.93 4.70
CA THR A 5 38.61 23.38 3.52
C THR A 5 37.92 23.86 2.24
N SER A 6 38.74 24.46 1.37
CA SER A 6 38.49 25.01 0.03
C SER A 6 37.91 23.98 -0.97
N GLU A 7 36.97 24.36 -1.85
CA GLU A 7 37.12 24.80 -3.25
C GLU A 7 36.79 23.69 -4.29
N ASN A 8 36.51 24.12 -5.53
CA ASN A 8 35.92 23.45 -6.71
C ASN A 8 34.39 23.66 -6.82
N GLY A 9 33.84 24.44 -7.76
CA GLY A 9 34.32 24.95 -9.05
C GLY A 9 33.20 24.73 -10.07
N VAL A 10 32.28 25.69 -10.19
CA VAL A 10 31.16 25.67 -11.14
C VAL A 10 31.60 26.46 -12.38
N ASP A 11 31.91 25.73 -13.46
CA ASP A 11 32.06 26.29 -14.80
C ASP A 11 30.76 26.00 -15.57
N GLY A 12 29.96 27.06 -15.75
CA GLY A 12 28.85 27.09 -16.69
C GLY A 12 29.19 28.05 -17.81
N ASP A 13 29.27 27.53 -19.04
CA ASP A 13 29.27 28.31 -20.28
C ASP A 13 29.12 27.33 -21.47
N ASP A 14 27.91 27.21 -22.05
CA ASP A 14 27.72 26.72 -23.42
C ASP A 14 26.49 27.43 -23.99
N GLU A 15 26.72 28.67 -24.43
CA GLU A 15 25.81 29.43 -25.27
C GLU A 15 25.81 28.85 -26.68
N ARG A 16 24.65 28.36 -27.15
CA ARG A 16 24.38 28.17 -28.57
C ARG A 16 22.97 28.64 -28.91
N GLU A 17 22.91 29.83 -29.51
CA GLU A 17 21.85 30.23 -30.43
C GLU A 17 22.10 29.53 -31.77
N ASP A 18 21.08 28.89 -32.35
CA ASP A 18 20.95 28.81 -33.80
C ASP A 18 19.47 28.88 -34.16
N ASP A 19 19.23 29.75 -35.14
CA ASP A 19 17.99 30.26 -35.70
C ASP A 19 17.59 29.35 -36.88
N ASP A 20 16.32 28.95 -36.98
CA ASP A 20 15.75 28.55 -38.28
C ASP A 20 14.21 28.57 -38.20
N ASP A 21 13.66 29.64 -38.77
CA ASP A 21 12.28 29.80 -39.23
C ASP A 21 11.93 28.75 -40.29
N GLU A 22 10.99 27.86 -40.00
CA GLU A 22 10.17 27.24 -41.04
C GLU A 22 8.69 27.33 -40.62
N GLU A 23 7.99 28.33 -41.15
CA GLU A 23 6.53 28.41 -41.13
C GLU A 23 5.95 27.27 -41.99
N VAL A 24 5.40 26.26 -41.32
CA VAL A 24 4.61 25.21 -41.96
C VAL A 24 3.14 25.63 -41.89
N GLU A 25 2.62 26.06 -43.04
CA GLU A 25 1.17 26.20 -43.32
C GLU A 25 0.61 24.87 -43.82
N GLU A 26 -0.72 24.70 -43.73
CA GLU A 26 -1.59 23.58 -44.17
C GLU A 26 -1.76 22.46 -43.12
N ASP A 27 -2.95 22.02 -42.71
CA ASP A 27 -4.31 22.07 -43.29
C ASP A 27 -5.30 21.91 -42.12
N ASP A 28 -6.29 22.79 -42.01
CA ASP A 28 -7.27 22.83 -40.90
C ASP A 28 -8.49 21.96 -41.26
N ASP A 29 -8.28 20.65 -41.29
CA ASP A 29 -9.36 19.67 -41.35
C ASP A 29 -9.93 19.50 -39.93
N GLU A 30 -10.84 20.40 -39.54
CA GLU A 30 -11.70 20.28 -38.36
C GLU A 30 -12.69 19.10 -38.57
N GLU A 31 -12.20 17.87 -38.48
CA GLU A 31 -13.07 16.72 -38.18
C GLU A 31 -13.55 16.91 -36.73
N GLU A 32 -14.79 17.40 -36.57
CA GLU A 32 -15.53 17.34 -35.31
C GLU A 32 -15.70 15.86 -34.92
N GLU A 33 -14.67 15.28 -34.30
CA GLU A 33 -14.79 14.05 -33.55
C GLU A 33 -15.82 14.32 -32.45
N GLU A 34 -17.03 13.78 -32.64
CA GLU A 34 -17.99 13.60 -31.54
C GLU A 34 -17.29 12.72 -30.50
N GLU A 35 -16.57 13.35 -29.58
CA GLU A 35 -16.06 12.73 -28.37
C GLU A 35 -17.29 12.19 -27.64
N GLU A 36 -17.62 10.91 -27.89
CA GLU A 36 -18.46 10.13 -27.02
C GLU A 36 -17.80 10.23 -25.64
N GLU A 37 -18.33 11.09 -24.77
CA GLU A 37 -17.95 11.20 -23.37
C GLU A 37 -18.19 9.82 -22.76
N GLU A 38 -17.20 8.92 -22.90
CA GLU A 38 -17.10 7.71 -22.13
C GLU A 38 -17.11 8.18 -20.68
N GLU A 39 -18.24 7.97 -19.99
CA GLU A 39 -18.36 8.22 -18.56
C GLU A 39 -17.27 7.41 -17.86
N GLU A 40 -16.08 8.01 -17.68
CA GLU A 40 -14.94 7.37 -17.02
C GLU A 40 -15.41 6.94 -15.63
N GLU A 41 -15.62 5.64 -15.44
CA GLU A 41 -16.03 5.08 -14.15
C GLU A 41 -14.96 5.45 -13.11
N GLU A 42 -15.29 6.35 -12.16
CA GLU A 42 -14.33 6.79 -11.13
C GLU A 42 -13.80 5.57 -10.34
N GLU A 43 -12.47 5.45 -10.22
CA GLU A 43 -11.85 4.34 -9.49
C GLU A 43 -12.38 4.25 -8.04
N PRO A 44 -12.82 3.06 -7.58
CA PRO A 44 -13.42 2.92 -6.26
C PRO A 44 -12.40 3.20 -5.15
N ARG A 45 -12.73 4.17 -4.28
CA ARG A 45 -11.87 4.51 -3.15
C ARG A 45 -11.94 3.44 -2.06
N LEU A 46 -10.77 2.96 -1.62
CA LEU A 46 -10.66 2.05 -0.49
C LEU A 46 -11.00 2.78 0.82
N LYS A 47 -12.15 2.45 1.41
CA LYS A 47 -12.52 2.88 2.75
C LYS A 47 -11.79 2.01 3.77
N TYR A 48 -11.06 2.63 4.71
CA TYR A 48 -10.38 1.93 5.78
C TYR A 48 -10.70 2.54 7.14
N GLN A 49 -10.67 1.70 8.17
CA GLN A 49 -10.78 2.09 9.56
C GLN A 49 -9.78 1.27 10.37
N ARG A 50 -9.07 1.90 11.30
CA ARG A 50 -8.21 1.17 12.24
C ARG A 50 -9.08 0.34 13.19
N MET A 51 -8.79 -0.95 13.28
CA MET A 51 -9.39 -1.79 14.31
C MET A 51 -8.92 -1.36 15.70
N GLY A 52 -9.87 -1.34 16.64
CA GLY A 52 -9.63 -1.02 18.04
C GLY A 52 -9.53 -2.28 18.88
N GLY A 53 -10.10 -2.22 20.09
CA GLY A 53 -10.13 -3.35 21.02
C GLY A 53 -8.74 -3.78 21.47
N SER A 54 -8.48 -5.08 21.40
CA SER A 54 -7.23 -5.71 21.85
C SER A 54 -6.11 -5.63 20.81
N ILE A 55 -6.42 -5.30 19.55
CA ILE A 55 -5.46 -5.31 18.43
C ILE A 55 -4.23 -4.42 18.66
N PRO A 56 -4.34 -3.15 19.10
CA PRO A 56 -3.17 -2.30 19.27
C PRO A 56 -2.16 -2.85 20.29
N SER A 57 -2.65 -3.43 21.40
CA SER A 57 -1.79 -4.05 22.42
C SER A 57 -1.24 -5.42 22.01
N LEU A 58 -2.00 -6.16 21.21
CA LEU A 58 -1.56 -7.46 20.69
C LEU A 58 -0.43 -7.25 19.68
N LEU A 59 -0.63 -6.34 18.74
CA LEU A 59 0.33 -6.02 17.69
C LEU A 59 1.51 -5.14 18.14
N SER A 60 1.48 -4.61 19.36
CA SER A 60 2.66 -3.97 19.94
C SER A 60 3.68 -4.98 20.47
N ASN A 61 3.25 -6.21 20.80
CA ASN A 61 4.10 -7.25 21.38
C ASN A 61 4.58 -8.27 20.34
N ASP A 62 3.77 -8.57 19.32
CA ASP A 62 4.13 -9.46 18.22
C ASP A 62 3.52 -8.98 16.89
N ALA A 63 4.01 -9.46 15.75
CA ALA A 63 3.46 -9.11 14.44
C ALA A 63 2.46 -10.16 13.94
N ALA A 64 1.38 -9.68 13.30
CA ALA A 64 0.45 -10.55 12.59
C ALA A 64 1.14 -11.21 11.39
N SER A 65 0.94 -12.52 11.25
CA SER A 65 1.46 -13.33 10.14
C SER A 65 0.37 -13.66 9.11
N CYS A 66 -0.89 -13.81 9.54
CA CYS A 66 -2.01 -14.11 8.65
C CYS A 66 -3.36 -13.76 9.28
N ILE A 67 -4.41 -13.72 8.44
CA ILE A 67 -5.78 -13.38 8.84
C ILE A 67 -6.78 -14.23 8.08
N ALA A 68 -7.85 -14.67 8.76
CA ALA A 68 -9.02 -15.28 8.15
C ALA A 68 -10.29 -14.63 8.72
N VAL A 69 -11.28 -14.38 7.87
CA VAL A 69 -12.53 -13.70 8.26
C VAL A 69 -13.69 -14.65 8.04
N ALA A 70 -14.45 -14.91 9.10
CA ALA A 70 -15.71 -15.63 9.07
C ALA A 70 -16.89 -14.65 9.13
N GLU A 71 -18.11 -15.17 9.03
CA GLU A 71 -19.35 -14.35 9.04
C GLU A 71 -19.47 -13.46 10.30
N ARG A 72 -18.93 -13.91 11.43
CA ARG A 72 -19.12 -13.24 12.74
C ARG A 72 -17.84 -12.92 13.49
N MET A 73 -16.68 -13.40 13.02
CA MET A 73 -15.43 -13.37 13.77
C MET A 73 -14.24 -13.24 12.82
N ILE A 74 -13.13 -12.73 13.35
CA ILE A 74 -11.84 -12.67 12.66
C ILE A 74 -10.86 -13.58 13.42
N ALA A 75 -10.14 -14.43 12.71
CA ALA A 75 -9.00 -15.16 13.24
C ALA A 75 -7.72 -14.48 12.77
N LEU A 76 -6.86 -14.10 13.72
CA LEU A 76 -5.58 -13.46 13.48
C LEU A 76 -4.46 -14.36 13.99
N GLY A 77 -3.57 -14.80 13.10
CA GLY A 77 -2.36 -15.52 13.46
C GLY A 77 -1.20 -14.55 13.65
N THR A 78 -0.36 -14.79 14.66
CA THR A 78 0.86 -14.04 14.95
C THR A 78 2.11 -14.85 14.59
N LEU A 79 3.30 -14.24 14.67
CA LEU A 79 4.57 -14.86 14.29
C LEU A 79 5.04 -15.89 15.33
N ASP A 80 4.70 -15.69 16.61
CA ASP A 80 4.91 -16.68 17.67
C ASP A 80 4.02 -17.93 17.53
N GLY A 81 3.12 -17.92 16.54
CA GLY A 81 2.18 -18.99 16.21
C GLY A 81 0.83 -18.86 16.90
N THR A 82 0.64 -17.92 17.82
CA THR A 82 -0.63 -17.74 18.52
C THR A 82 -1.76 -17.36 17.55
N VAL A 83 -2.95 -17.94 17.77
CA VAL A 83 -4.16 -17.63 17.01
C VAL A 83 -5.15 -16.93 17.91
N HIS A 84 -5.47 -15.69 17.56
CA HIS A 84 -6.40 -14.84 18.28
C HIS A 84 -7.73 -14.78 17.53
N ILE A 85 -8.81 -15.13 18.21
CA ILE A 85 -10.18 -15.00 17.69
C ILE A 85 -10.76 -13.69 18.22
N LEU A 86 -11.18 -12.84 17.30
CA LEU A 86 -11.60 -11.47 17.52
C LEU A 86 -13.03 -11.24 17.00
N ASP A 87 -13.75 -10.31 17.61
CA ASP A 87 -14.94 -9.72 16.97
C ASP A 87 -14.54 -8.64 15.94
N PHE A 88 -15.52 -8.08 15.22
CA PHE A 88 -15.28 -7.03 14.22
C PHE A 88 -14.85 -5.67 14.81
N LEU A 89 -14.93 -5.50 16.14
CA LEU A 89 -14.41 -4.31 16.82
C LEU A 89 -12.95 -4.49 17.25
N GLY A 90 -12.40 -5.70 17.08
CA GLY A 90 -11.03 -6.06 17.46
C GLY A 90 -10.91 -6.54 18.91
N ASN A 91 -12.01 -6.86 19.59
CA ASN A 91 -11.95 -7.42 20.94
C ASN A 91 -11.61 -8.90 20.87
N GLN A 92 -10.61 -9.33 21.67
CA GLN A 92 -10.25 -10.74 21.76
C GLN A 92 -11.33 -11.53 22.51
N VAL A 93 -11.94 -12.48 21.80
CA VAL A 93 -12.93 -13.41 22.34
C VAL A 93 -12.27 -14.70 22.81
N LYS A 94 -11.23 -15.16 22.09
CA LYS A 94 -10.50 -16.38 22.44
C LYS A 94 -9.06 -16.32 21.94
N GLU A 95 -8.20 -17.07 22.60
CA GLU A 95 -6.81 -17.26 22.23
C GLU A 95 -6.49 -18.75 22.18
N PHE A 96 -5.67 -19.13 21.21
CA PHE A 96 -5.07 -20.43 21.08
C PHE A 96 -3.57 -20.25 20.91
N ALA A 97 -2.80 -20.50 21.98
CA ALA A 97 -1.35 -20.58 21.87
C ALA A 97 -0.99 -21.75 20.93
N ALA A 98 -0.18 -21.49 19.90
CA ALA A 98 0.22 -22.57 19.01
C ALA A 98 1.13 -23.58 19.71
N HIS A 99 1.00 -24.81 19.22
CA HIS A 99 1.95 -25.89 19.45
C HIS A 99 3.32 -25.52 18.88
N THR A 100 4.39 -25.99 19.51
CA THR A 100 5.83 -25.67 19.33
C THR A 100 6.44 -25.97 17.95
N ALA A 101 5.64 -26.04 16.88
CA ALA A 101 6.09 -26.30 15.53
C ALA A 101 5.95 -25.02 14.69
N ALA A 102 7.00 -24.20 14.75
CA ALA A 102 7.19 -23.07 13.85
C ALA A 102 7.00 -23.50 12.39
N GLY A 103 6.02 -22.91 11.70
CA GLY A 103 6.13 -22.74 10.24
C GLY A 103 4.92 -23.07 9.37
N TYR A 104 3.97 -23.94 9.75
CA TYR A 104 3.04 -24.50 8.73
C TYR A 104 1.58 -24.76 9.13
N SER A 105 1.16 -24.54 10.38
CA SER A 105 -0.12 -25.09 10.87
C SER A 105 -1.41 -24.36 10.47
N LEU A 106 -1.35 -23.16 9.90
CA LEU A 106 -2.57 -22.40 9.56
C LEU A 106 -3.20 -22.76 8.20
N LEU A 107 -2.48 -23.48 7.33
CA LEU A 107 -3.09 -24.12 6.15
C LEU A 107 -4.03 -25.27 6.54
N GLU A 108 -3.82 -25.90 7.70
CA GLU A 108 -4.68 -27.00 8.18
C GLU A 108 -5.91 -26.49 8.95
N LEU A 109 -5.80 -25.33 9.63
CA LEU A 109 -6.93 -24.72 10.34
C LEU A 109 -7.95 -24.02 9.44
N LEU A 110 -7.63 -23.78 8.16
CA LEU A 110 -8.62 -23.35 7.16
C LEU A 110 -9.53 -24.50 6.65
N GLN A 111 -9.37 -25.75 7.14
CA GLN A 111 -10.30 -26.85 6.86
C GLN A 111 -11.50 -26.91 7.84
N ILE A 112 -11.92 -25.77 8.39
CA ILE A 112 -13.23 -25.70 9.06
C ILE A 112 -14.29 -25.56 7.97
N ARG A 113 -14.73 -26.71 7.44
CA ARG A 113 -16.06 -26.87 6.83
C ARG A 113 -17.14 -26.86 7.89
#